data_AF-A0A1B0ZGV9-F1
#
_entry.id   AF-A0A1B0ZGV9-F1
#
_cell.length_a   1.000
_cell.length_b   1.000
_cell.length_c   1.000
_cell.angle_alpha   90.00
_cell.angle_beta   90.00
_cell.angle_gamma   90.00
#
_symmetry.space_group_name_H-M   'P 1'
#
loop_
_entity.id
_entity.type
_entity.pdbx_description
1 polymer ?
#
loop_
_entity_poly.entity_id
_entity_poly.type
_entity_poly.pdbx_seq_one_letter_code
_entity_poly.pdbx_strand_id
1 'polypeptide(L)'
;MNLTPDIDPLMSPNRAEVSLKAIAHNAAQLRAAIPDYIALMAVVKADGYGHGMVDAARAAIAGGATWLGVAHPATALDLARAELEVPILAWLHEPVSAKEVLPHAIGAGVDLAVSSLEQLEAVIDAARSIERRVRVHVALDTGMGREGARGEQIEAIGAAILESSHVSLAGAMSHLYNADVPGEASVREQAERFDAMCERLEAAAGPIPLRHLSASAGALVGEEFRYDMVRPGITLYGYSPVETDLDLRPAMSLTSRISLVKRVEAGQVVGYGARYVTERPTTLALVPIGYADGLDRRLTNRLQVLVQTASTSRLVPQVGTISMDQIVLDLGPETDASPGDRVVIFGDPQRYPGVWTAEDLAREAGTIPYEILTSISSRVPRVALPLVTDPSERTWSVQGDRPAPRSFTVHTSGAEDTRRAARAIAHHAKAGDLFVLDGPLGAGKTTFTQGFARALDVRGNVASPTFVIARVHPANAEGPDLVHVDAYRLDEDWDIEDLDLDSDLDTSITLVEWGRDRVEHLASSYAIVELHREESLQGGPLDDDPDDTDEERSLSVTFVGERYTREELVRIGIDLREAGFSPEQGGE
;
A
#
# COMPACT_ATOMS: atom_id res chain seq x y z
N MET A 1 -6.48 10.22 17.65
CA MET A 1 -7.39 11.17 16.98
C MET A 1 -6.55 11.98 16.01
N ASN A 2 -6.67 11.71 14.71
CA ASN A 2 -6.07 12.55 13.68
C ASN A 2 -6.83 13.89 13.67
N LEU A 3 -6.15 14.97 14.03
CA LEU A 3 -6.71 16.33 14.07
C LEU A 3 -6.73 17.01 12.69
N THR A 4 -6.54 16.27 11.61
CA THR A 4 -6.83 16.75 10.28
C THR A 4 -8.24 16.33 9.91
N PRO A 5 -9.14 17.25 9.54
CA PRO A 5 -10.37 16.85 8.87
C PRO A 5 -9.99 16.00 7.66
N ASP A 6 -10.75 14.94 7.38
CA ASP A 6 -10.69 14.19 6.12
C ASP A 6 -11.05 15.17 5.00
N ILE A 7 -10.07 15.96 4.55
CA ILE A 7 -10.19 16.80 3.39
C ILE A 7 -10.16 15.84 2.23
N ASP A 8 -11.30 15.71 1.56
CA ASP A 8 -11.39 15.03 0.27
C ASP A 8 -10.19 15.46 -0.59
N PRO A 9 -9.31 14.52 -0.99
CA PRO A 9 -8.16 14.85 -1.81
C PRO A 9 -8.54 15.63 -3.08
N LEU A 10 -9.74 15.43 -3.64
CA LEU A 10 -10.31 16.19 -4.77
C LEU A 10 -10.44 17.68 -4.50
N MET A 11 -10.56 18.08 -3.24
CA MET A 11 -10.75 19.46 -2.81
C MET A 11 -9.43 20.21 -2.55
N SER A 12 -8.27 19.53 -2.62
CA SER A 12 -6.94 20.14 -2.47
C SER A 12 -6.13 20.06 -3.77
N PRO A 13 -5.51 21.17 -4.24
CA PRO A 13 -4.59 21.12 -5.36
C PRO A 13 -3.27 20.40 -4.99
N ASN A 14 -2.86 20.44 -3.72
CA ASN A 14 -1.62 19.84 -3.24
C ASN A 14 -1.88 18.39 -2.81
N ARG A 15 -1.02 17.46 -3.24
CA ARG A 15 -1.14 16.03 -2.91
C ARG A 15 0.21 15.38 -2.73
N ALA A 16 0.30 14.50 -1.74
CA ALA A 16 1.36 13.51 -1.66
C ALA A 16 0.84 12.20 -2.25
N GLU A 17 1.16 11.94 -3.51
CA GLU A 17 0.79 10.69 -4.18
C GLU A 17 1.77 9.59 -3.73
N VAL A 18 1.25 8.53 -3.09
CA VAL A 18 2.05 7.48 -2.43
C VAL A 18 1.86 6.15 -3.15
N SER A 19 2.89 5.67 -3.84
CA SER A 19 2.89 4.37 -4.50
C SER A 19 3.05 3.22 -3.50
N LEU A 20 1.95 2.52 -3.22
CA LEU A 20 1.99 1.31 -2.41
C LEU A 20 2.78 0.21 -3.12
N LYS A 21 2.71 0.15 -4.45
CA LYS A 21 3.52 -0.75 -5.30
C LYS A 21 5.01 -0.55 -5.06
N ALA A 22 5.47 0.70 -4.98
CA ALA A 22 6.87 1.00 -4.70
C ALA A 22 7.27 0.55 -3.29
N ILE A 23 6.44 0.79 -2.27
CA ILE A 23 6.72 0.36 -0.89
C ILE A 23 6.82 -1.17 -0.80
N ALA A 24 5.86 -1.89 -1.39
CA ALA A 24 5.87 -3.36 -1.43
C ALA A 24 7.07 -3.90 -2.21
N HIS A 25 7.40 -3.29 -3.35
CA HIS A 25 8.58 -3.65 -4.14
C HIS A 25 9.88 -3.46 -3.33
N ASN A 26 10.05 -2.31 -2.68
CA ASN A 26 11.24 -2.02 -1.87
C ASN A 26 11.37 -2.99 -0.68
N ALA A 27 10.25 -3.31 -0.02
CA ALA A 27 10.21 -4.33 1.03
C ALA A 27 10.59 -5.72 0.49
N ALA A 28 10.12 -6.09 -0.71
CA ALA A 28 10.46 -7.36 -1.36
C ALA A 28 11.94 -7.43 -1.77
N GLN A 29 12.52 -6.32 -2.28
CA GLN A 29 13.96 -6.22 -2.56
C GLN A 29 14.79 -6.49 -1.31
N LEU A 30 14.41 -5.87 -0.18
CA LEU A 30 15.06 -6.09 1.10
C LEU A 30 14.88 -7.53 1.58
N ARG A 31 13.65 -8.07 1.51
CA ARG A 31 13.32 -9.43 1.92
C ARG A 31 14.15 -10.45 1.16
N ALA A 32 14.31 -10.28 -0.16
CA ALA A 32 15.14 -11.15 -1.00
C ALA A 32 16.64 -11.02 -0.69
N ALA A 33 17.09 -9.88 -0.16
CA ALA A 33 18.49 -9.64 0.18
C ALA A 33 18.91 -10.19 1.56
N ILE A 34 17.97 -10.72 2.36
CA ILE A 34 18.24 -11.28 3.68
C ILE A 34 17.68 -12.71 3.84
N PRO A 35 18.39 -13.64 4.52
CA PRO A 35 17.90 -15.01 4.72
C PRO A 35 16.50 -15.10 5.33
N ASP A 36 15.66 -16.02 4.85
CA ASP A 36 14.23 -16.13 5.22
C ASP A 36 13.95 -16.23 6.72
N TYR A 37 14.89 -16.79 7.49
CA TYR A 37 14.76 -16.94 8.94
C TYR A 37 14.97 -15.62 9.71
N ILE A 38 15.51 -14.58 9.07
CA ILE A 38 15.68 -13.25 9.67
C ILE A 38 14.37 -12.48 9.49
N ALA A 39 13.79 -11.97 10.58
CA ALA A 39 12.58 -11.15 10.49
C ALA A 39 12.86 -9.77 9.87
N LEU A 40 11.85 -9.21 9.18
CA LEU A 40 11.90 -7.87 8.61
C LEU A 40 10.86 -7.00 9.31
N MET A 41 11.32 -6.08 10.15
CA MET A 41 10.48 -5.09 10.82
C MET A 41 10.38 -3.83 9.99
N ALA A 42 9.23 -3.61 9.36
CA ALA A 42 8.97 -2.38 8.63
C ALA A 42 8.77 -1.21 9.60
N VAL A 43 9.68 -0.24 9.57
CA VAL A 43 9.61 0.94 10.44
C VAL A 43 8.71 2.01 9.79
N VAL A 44 7.50 2.15 10.33
CA VAL A 44 6.45 3.05 9.83
C VAL A 44 6.15 4.23 10.77
N LYS A 45 7.10 4.56 11.65
CA LYS A 45 7.02 5.74 12.53
C LYS A 45 6.89 7.05 11.72
N ALA A 46 6.45 8.12 12.40
CA ALA A 46 6.27 9.44 11.80
C ALA A 46 5.36 9.39 10.55
N ASP A 47 4.19 8.77 10.72
CA ASP A 47 3.19 8.58 9.67
C ASP A 47 3.71 7.85 8.42
N GLY A 48 4.42 6.73 8.60
CA GLY A 48 5.09 6.05 7.49
C GLY A 48 6.14 6.92 6.80
N TYR A 49 6.95 7.66 7.57
CA TYR A 49 7.87 8.68 7.05
C TYR A 49 7.16 9.72 6.18
N GLY A 50 5.93 10.08 6.56
CA GLY A 50 5.05 10.99 5.82
C GLY A 50 4.25 10.35 4.67
N HIS A 51 4.30 9.03 4.46
CA HIS A 51 3.60 8.34 3.38
C HIS A 51 2.19 7.85 3.76
N GLY A 52 1.75 8.04 5.01
CA GLY A 52 0.53 7.43 5.53
C GLY A 52 0.85 6.08 6.17
N MET A 53 0.74 6.04 7.50
CA MET A 53 1.26 4.91 8.29
C MET A 53 0.61 3.56 7.98
N VAL A 54 -0.72 3.52 7.92
CA VAL A 54 -1.47 2.26 7.79
C VAL A 54 -1.27 1.66 6.40
N ASP A 55 -1.38 2.49 5.36
CA ASP A 55 -1.18 2.03 3.98
C ASP A 55 0.26 1.60 3.71
N ALA A 56 1.24 2.36 4.25
CA ALA A 56 2.65 1.96 4.19
C ALA A 56 2.90 0.63 4.91
N ALA A 57 2.26 0.40 6.07
CA ALA A 57 2.37 -0.86 6.81
C ALA A 57 1.79 -2.03 6.00
N ARG A 58 0.58 -1.88 5.44
CA ARG A 58 -0.06 -2.89 4.58
C ARG A 58 0.81 -3.22 3.37
N ALA A 59 1.32 -2.20 2.68
CA ALA A 59 2.20 -2.40 1.53
C ALA A 59 3.52 -3.09 1.91
N ALA A 60 4.14 -2.72 3.03
CA ALA A 60 5.36 -3.38 3.49
C ALA A 60 5.12 -4.85 3.87
N ILE A 61 3.98 -5.18 4.49
CA ILE A 61 3.58 -6.57 4.77
C ILE A 61 3.39 -7.35 3.47
N ALA A 62 2.71 -6.77 2.47
CA ALA A 62 2.55 -7.38 1.15
C ALA A 62 3.91 -7.63 0.46
N GLY A 63 4.92 -6.83 0.75
CA GLY A 63 6.31 -7.02 0.31
C GLY A 63 7.15 -7.96 1.19
N GLY A 64 6.58 -8.60 2.21
CA GLY A 64 7.25 -9.60 3.04
C GLY A 64 7.77 -9.11 4.40
N ALA A 65 7.32 -7.95 4.89
CA ALA A 65 7.56 -7.56 6.27
C ALA A 65 6.80 -8.47 7.24
N THR A 66 7.50 -8.94 8.29
CA THR A 66 6.96 -9.86 9.30
C THR A 66 6.72 -9.19 10.65
N TRP A 67 7.13 -7.92 10.78
CA TRP A 67 6.98 -7.09 11.97
C TRP A 67 6.74 -5.64 11.58
N LEU A 68 6.14 -4.87 12.49
CA LEU A 68 6.00 -3.41 12.36
C LEU A 68 6.70 -2.70 13.52
N GLY A 69 7.29 -1.55 13.23
CA GLY A 69 7.96 -0.72 14.22
C GLY A 69 7.49 0.73 14.20
N VAL A 70 7.06 1.25 15.35
CA VAL A 70 6.69 2.67 15.54
C VAL A 70 7.39 3.27 16.75
N ALA A 71 7.53 4.59 16.78
CA ALA A 71 8.16 5.26 17.92
C ALA A 71 7.26 5.18 19.17
N HIS A 72 6.04 5.72 19.10
CA HIS A 72 5.20 5.91 20.28
C HIS A 72 4.12 4.82 20.41
N PRO A 73 3.85 4.31 21.63
CA PRO A 73 2.74 3.39 21.87
C PRO A 73 1.38 3.94 21.44
N ALA A 74 1.18 5.27 21.52
CA ALA A 74 -0.06 5.91 21.07
C ALA A 74 -0.30 5.69 19.56
N THR A 75 0.75 5.81 18.77
CA THR A 75 0.73 5.58 17.32
C THR A 75 0.56 4.09 17.00
N ALA A 76 1.07 3.20 17.84
CA ALA A 76 0.88 1.75 17.68
C ALA A 76 -0.61 1.34 17.77
N LEU A 77 -1.42 2.08 18.52
CA LEU A 77 -2.87 1.81 18.61
C LEU A 77 -3.59 2.01 17.27
N ASP A 78 -3.14 2.94 16.44
CA ASP A 78 -3.74 3.15 15.12
C ASP A 78 -3.43 1.98 14.18
N LEU A 79 -2.22 1.40 14.26
CA LEU A 79 -1.86 0.17 13.56
C LEU A 79 -2.63 -1.05 14.09
N ALA A 80 -2.80 -1.16 15.41
CA ALA A 80 -3.53 -2.28 16.01
C ALA A 80 -5.01 -2.29 15.59
N ARG A 81 -5.63 -1.12 15.41
CA ARG A 81 -7.00 -0.98 14.88
C ARG A 81 -7.13 -1.36 13.40
N ALA A 82 -6.02 -1.43 12.66
CA ALA A 82 -6.01 -1.84 11.26
C ALA A 82 -5.97 -3.38 11.10
N GLU A 83 -6.04 -4.13 12.22
CA GLU A 83 -6.16 -5.60 12.26
C GLU A 83 -5.09 -6.33 11.43
N LEU A 84 -3.86 -5.82 11.49
CA LEU A 84 -2.71 -6.37 10.78
C LEU A 84 -2.22 -7.66 11.47
N GLU A 85 -1.96 -8.72 10.71
CA GLU A 85 -1.58 -10.05 11.23
C GLU A 85 -0.09 -10.18 11.64
N VAL A 86 0.59 -9.07 11.92
CA VAL A 86 2.02 -9.05 12.28
C VAL A 86 2.26 -8.34 13.62
N PRO A 87 3.27 -8.74 14.41
CA PRO A 87 3.57 -8.07 15.68
C PRO A 87 4.02 -6.62 15.50
N ILE A 88 3.64 -5.76 16.45
CA ILE A 88 3.99 -4.34 16.48
C ILE A 88 4.90 -4.06 17.68
N LEU A 89 6.05 -3.43 17.45
CA LEU A 89 6.95 -2.94 18.50
C LEU A 89 6.87 -1.41 18.61
N ALA A 90 6.71 -0.89 19.83
CA ALA A 90 6.87 0.53 20.16
C ALA A 90 7.95 0.75 21.22
N TRP A 91 8.79 1.78 21.09
CA TRP A 91 9.99 1.93 21.93
C TRP A 91 10.15 3.27 22.66
N LEU A 92 9.40 4.31 22.28
CA LEU A 92 9.57 5.66 22.80
C LEU A 92 8.36 6.10 23.62
N HIS A 93 8.50 6.07 24.94
CA HIS A 93 7.49 6.55 25.88
C HIS A 93 8.14 7.19 27.11
N GLU A 94 7.61 8.35 27.50
CA GLU A 94 8.03 9.06 28.71
C GLU A 94 7.07 8.78 29.87
N PRO A 95 7.51 8.88 31.15
CA PRO A 95 6.78 8.35 32.30
C PRO A 95 5.38 8.91 32.56
N VAL A 96 5.05 10.13 32.10
CA VAL A 96 3.77 10.79 32.39
C VAL A 96 2.67 10.24 31.49
N SER A 97 2.81 10.43 30.17
CA SER A 97 1.86 9.93 29.16
C SER A 97 1.85 8.40 29.07
N ALA A 98 2.96 7.74 29.39
CA ALA A 98 3.04 6.27 29.47
C ALA A 98 1.94 5.68 30.37
N LYS A 99 1.64 6.31 31.51
CA LYS A 99 0.62 5.80 32.45
C LYS A 99 -0.76 5.67 31.83
N GLU A 100 -1.10 6.57 30.91
CA GLU A 100 -2.39 6.55 30.23
C GLU A 100 -2.38 5.60 29.03
N VAL A 101 -1.31 5.61 28.23
CA VAL A 101 -1.29 4.90 26.95
C VAL A 101 -0.87 3.42 27.07
N LEU A 102 -0.01 3.06 28.03
CA LEU A 102 0.52 1.70 28.13
C LEU A 102 -0.56 0.64 28.36
N PRO A 103 -1.57 0.83 29.25
CA PRO A 103 -2.65 -0.14 29.40
C PRO A 103 -3.39 -0.42 28.08
N HIS A 104 -3.61 0.61 27.27
CA HIS A 104 -4.27 0.47 25.96
C HIS A 104 -3.39 -0.27 24.96
N ALA A 105 -2.10 0.09 24.87
CA ALA A 105 -1.15 -0.55 23.95
C ALA A 105 -0.97 -2.03 24.28
N ILE A 106 -0.83 -2.38 25.58
CA ILE A 106 -0.73 -3.77 26.02
C ILE A 106 -2.03 -4.53 25.74
N GLY A 107 -3.18 -3.91 26.01
CA GLY A 107 -4.48 -4.51 25.70
C GLY A 107 -4.68 -4.81 24.21
N ALA A 108 -4.03 -4.03 23.34
CA ALA A 108 -4.01 -4.21 21.89
C ALA A 108 -2.91 -5.15 21.38
N GLY A 109 -2.14 -5.78 22.28
CA GLY A 109 -1.10 -6.75 21.91
C GLY A 109 0.21 -6.12 21.38
N VAL A 110 0.48 -4.86 21.69
CA VAL A 110 1.73 -4.17 21.27
C VAL A 110 2.91 -4.60 22.16
N ASP A 111 4.00 -5.03 21.53
CA ASP A 111 5.28 -5.28 22.20
C ASP A 111 5.96 -3.93 22.53
N LEU A 112 6.67 -3.86 23.65
CA LEU A 112 7.24 -2.61 24.16
C LEU A 112 8.75 -2.71 24.36
N ALA A 113 9.51 -1.74 23.86
CA ALA A 113 10.92 -1.64 24.21
C ALA A 113 11.14 -0.78 25.46
N VAL A 114 12.03 -1.20 26.35
CA VAL A 114 12.40 -0.49 27.58
C VAL A 114 13.90 -0.22 27.60
N SER A 115 14.27 0.97 28.08
CA SER A 115 15.67 1.43 28.17
C SER A 115 16.16 1.61 29.61
N SER A 116 15.27 1.50 30.60
CA SER A 116 15.61 1.65 32.02
C SER A 116 14.70 0.79 32.90
N LEU A 117 15.10 0.62 34.16
CA LEU A 117 14.29 -0.11 35.15
C LEU A 117 12.96 0.62 35.41
N GLU A 118 12.97 1.95 35.47
CA GLU A 118 11.77 2.75 35.69
C GLU A 118 10.75 2.62 34.55
N GLN A 119 11.22 2.52 33.30
CA GLN A 119 10.34 2.21 32.17
C GLN A 119 9.76 0.80 32.28
N LEU A 120 10.58 -0.19 32.65
CA LEU A 120 10.11 -1.55 32.86
C LEU A 120 9.06 -1.63 33.98
N GLU A 121 9.28 -0.96 35.10
CA GLU A 121 8.33 -0.89 36.21
C GLU A 121 6.99 -0.30 35.77
N ALA A 122 7.02 0.79 34.99
CA ALA A 122 5.80 1.37 34.42
C ALA A 122 5.05 0.40 33.49
N VAL A 123 5.78 -0.39 32.69
CA VAL A 123 5.19 -1.44 31.86
C VAL A 123 4.60 -2.58 32.70
N ILE A 124 5.28 -3.02 33.75
CA ILE A 124 4.80 -4.05 34.69
C ILE A 124 3.52 -3.57 35.39
N ASP A 125 3.49 -2.34 35.88
CA ASP A 125 2.32 -1.78 36.56
C ASP A 125 1.12 -1.64 35.61
N ALA A 126 1.35 -1.18 34.38
CA ALA A 126 0.31 -1.13 33.35
C ALA A 126 -0.23 -2.52 33.01
N ALA A 127 0.66 -3.49 32.77
CA ALA A 127 0.30 -4.88 32.49
C ALA A 127 -0.50 -5.51 33.64
N ARG A 128 -0.08 -5.26 34.90
CA ARG A 128 -0.78 -5.69 36.12
C ARG A 128 -2.19 -5.09 36.21
N SER A 129 -2.33 -3.79 35.91
CA SER A 129 -3.61 -3.07 36.03
C SER A 129 -4.73 -3.60 35.12
N ILE A 130 -4.36 -4.28 34.02
CA ILE A 130 -5.30 -4.87 33.07
C ILE A 130 -5.24 -6.41 33.07
N GLU A 131 -4.50 -6.99 34.02
CA GLU A 131 -4.30 -8.44 34.17
C GLU A 131 -3.84 -9.14 32.87
N ARG A 132 -2.95 -8.48 32.12
CA ARG A 132 -2.34 -9.04 30.90
C ARG A 132 -0.84 -9.23 31.07
N ARG A 133 -0.29 -10.13 30.26
CA ARG A 133 1.16 -10.28 30.09
C ARG A 133 1.60 -9.55 28.84
N VAL A 134 2.73 -8.84 28.90
CA VAL A 134 3.31 -8.12 27.75
C VAL A 134 4.72 -8.62 27.43
N ARG A 135 5.04 -8.64 26.15
CA ARG A 135 6.37 -8.93 25.63
C ARG A 135 7.21 -7.65 25.60
N VAL A 136 8.42 -7.72 26.15
CA VAL A 136 9.33 -6.58 26.21
C VAL A 136 10.62 -6.82 25.46
N HIS A 137 11.09 -5.78 24.76
CA HIS A 137 12.42 -5.73 24.17
C HIS A 137 13.32 -4.84 25.02
N VAL A 138 14.54 -5.28 25.35
CA VAL A 138 15.48 -4.44 26.11
C VAL A 138 16.37 -3.67 25.15
N ALA A 139 16.26 -2.34 25.16
CA ALA A 139 17.17 -1.49 24.42
C ALA A 139 18.51 -1.39 25.18
N LEU A 140 19.62 -1.54 24.47
CA LEU A 140 20.99 -1.55 24.97
C LEU A 140 21.78 -0.45 24.26
N ASP A 141 22.40 0.45 25.01
CA ASP A 141 23.15 1.55 24.42
C ASP A 141 24.63 1.17 24.22
N THR A 142 24.96 0.80 22.99
CA THR A 142 26.29 0.33 22.57
C THR A 142 27.23 1.47 22.17
N GLY A 143 26.77 2.72 22.24
CA GLY A 143 27.57 3.89 21.89
C GLY A 143 26.78 5.09 21.38
N MET A 144 25.52 4.92 20.97
CA MET A 144 24.73 6.00 20.37
C MET A 144 24.39 7.13 21.36
N GLY A 145 24.28 6.83 22.66
CA GLY A 145 24.03 7.84 23.68
C GLY A 145 22.62 8.44 23.62
N ARG A 146 21.66 7.73 23.01
CA ARG A 146 20.27 8.19 22.81
C ARG A 146 19.27 7.45 23.69
N GLU A 147 19.16 6.15 23.49
CA GLU A 147 18.25 5.24 24.19
C GLU A 147 18.99 3.94 24.50
N GLY A 148 18.54 3.23 25.54
CA GLY A 148 19.09 1.94 25.96
C GLY A 148 19.83 1.95 27.29
N ALA A 149 19.75 0.80 27.97
CA ALA A 149 20.38 0.55 29.25
C ALA A 149 21.91 0.42 29.11
N ARG A 150 22.63 0.81 30.16
CA ARG A 150 24.08 0.66 30.29
C ARG A 150 24.47 0.14 31.67
N GLY A 151 25.66 -0.43 31.76
CA GLY A 151 26.24 -0.84 33.05
C GLY A 151 25.32 -1.79 33.80
N GLU A 152 25.19 -1.59 35.11
CA GLU A 152 24.41 -2.44 36.03
C GLU A 152 22.89 -2.42 35.77
N GLN A 153 22.38 -1.47 34.97
CA GLN A 153 20.95 -1.45 34.62
C GLN A 153 20.53 -2.66 33.78
N ILE A 154 21.46 -3.26 33.02
CA ILE A 154 21.17 -4.42 32.18
C ILE A 154 20.74 -5.60 33.06
N GLU A 155 21.52 -5.90 34.10
CA GLU A 155 21.21 -6.96 35.06
C GLU A 155 19.97 -6.63 35.90
N ALA A 156 19.80 -5.37 36.31
CA ALA A 156 18.64 -4.94 37.07
C ALA A 156 17.32 -5.13 36.30
N ILE A 157 17.30 -4.73 35.02
CA ILE A 157 16.18 -4.97 34.11
C ILE A 157 15.95 -6.48 33.94
N GLY A 158 17.02 -7.25 33.72
CA GLY A 158 16.91 -8.68 33.51
C GLY A 158 16.32 -9.42 34.72
N ALA A 159 16.78 -9.10 35.92
CA ALA A 159 16.26 -9.66 37.17
C ALA A 159 14.77 -9.31 37.37
N ALA A 160 14.40 -8.05 37.14
CA ALA A 160 13.01 -7.61 37.25
C ALA A 160 12.07 -8.29 36.23
N ILE A 161 12.56 -8.58 35.01
CA ILE A 161 11.81 -9.38 34.03
C ILE A 161 11.60 -10.81 34.54
N LEU A 162 12.63 -11.43 35.11
CA LEU A 162 12.56 -12.81 35.60
C LEU A 162 11.61 -12.97 36.79
N GLU A 163 11.54 -11.97 37.67
CA GLU A 163 10.70 -11.98 38.87
C GLU A 163 9.21 -11.71 38.57
N SER A 164 8.89 -11.09 37.44
CA SER A 164 7.53 -10.63 37.11
C SER A 164 6.77 -11.62 36.23
N SER A 165 5.57 -12.01 36.65
CA SER A 165 4.63 -12.81 35.84
C SER A 165 3.91 -12.00 34.74
N HIS A 166 4.02 -10.67 34.77
CA HIS A 166 3.32 -9.76 33.85
C HIS A 166 4.14 -9.36 32.63
N VAL A 167 5.42 -9.71 32.58
CA VAL A 167 6.29 -9.45 31.42
C VAL A 167 6.98 -10.73 30.93
N SER A 168 7.48 -10.70 29.72
CA SER A 168 8.40 -11.71 29.18
C SER A 168 9.41 -11.06 28.26
N LEU A 169 10.67 -11.45 28.37
CA LEU A 169 11.71 -11.04 27.43
C LEU A 169 11.41 -11.60 26.04
N ALA A 170 11.23 -10.70 25.07
CA ALA A 170 10.98 -11.02 23.67
C ALA A 170 12.16 -10.69 22.77
N GLY A 171 12.99 -9.72 23.15
CA GLY A 171 14.18 -9.40 22.39
C GLY A 171 15.14 -8.44 23.08
N ALA A 172 16.28 -8.24 22.46
CA ALA A 172 17.25 -7.20 22.80
C ALA A 172 17.57 -6.39 21.55
N MET A 173 17.73 -5.08 21.73
CA MET A 173 17.91 -4.16 20.61
C MET A 173 18.97 -3.11 20.86
N SER A 174 19.63 -2.67 19.80
CA SER A 174 20.49 -1.48 19.83
C SER A 174 20.42 -0.76 18.49
N HIS A 175 21.16 0.34 18.36
CA HIS A 175 21.17 1.18 17.16
C HIS A 175 22.60 1.61 16.80
N LEU A 176 22.98 1.38 15.55
CA LEU A 176 24.27 1.79 15.00
C LEU A 176 24.26 3.29 14.72
N TYR A 177 25.35 4.00 15.03
CA TYR A 177 25.44 5.45 14.81
C TYR A 177 26.15 5.87 13.52
N ASN A 178 27.01 5.02 12.93
CA ASN A 178 27.79 5.30 11.72
C ASN A 178 27.69 4.20 10.65
N ALA A 179 26.57 3.45 10.62
CA ALA A 179 26.40 2.37 9.65
C ALA A 179 26.27 2.86 8.20
N ASP A 180 26.01 4.16 8.00
CA ASP A 180 25.93 4.84 6.71
C ASP A 180 27.29 5.22 6.12
N VAL A 181 28.38 5.00 6.85
CA VAL A 181 29.75 5.23 6.36
C VAL A 181 30.45 3.89 6.13
N PRO A 182 30.65 3.47 4.86
CA PRO A 182 31.25 2.17 4.55
C PRO A 182 32.64 1.99 5.15
N GLY A 183 32.87 0.83 5.78
CA GLY A 183 34.18 0.45 6.32
C GLY A 183 34.53 1.03 7.70
N GLU A 184 33.61 1.77 8.35
CA GLU A 184 33.84 2.29 9.70
C GLU A 184 34.03 1.18 10.74
N ALA A 185 35.16 1.20 11.43
CA ALA A 185 35.49 0.24 12.49
C ALA A 185 34.46 0.27 13.64
N SER A 186 33.88 1.44 13.89
CA SER A 186 32.88 1.66 14.94
C SER A 186 31.64 0.76 14.82
N VAL A 187 31.25 0.37 13.61
CA VAL A 187 30.10 -0.53 13.39
C VAL A 187 30.36 -1.89 14.02
N ARG A 188 31.56 -2.46 13.77
CA ARG A 188 31.97 -3.74 14.35
C ARG A 188 32.15 -3.63 15.86
N GLU A 189 32.76 -2.55 16.35
CA GLU A 189 32.90 -2.32 17.79
C GLU A 189 31.53 -2.23 18.51
N GLN A 190 30.53 -1.59 17.89
CA GLN A 190 29.17 -1.56 18.46
C GLN A 190 28.52 -2.94 18.46
N ALA A 191 28.72 -3.76 17.42
CA ALA A 191 28.22 -5.13 17.35
C ALA A 191 28.85 -6.01 18.43
N GLU A 192 30.17 -5.95 18.61
CA GLU A 192 30.87 -6.69 19.69
C GLU A 192 30.38 -6.28 21.09
N ARG A 193 30.14 -4.97 21.30
CA ARG A 193 29.54 -4.48 22.55
C ARG A 193 28.10 -4.97 22.71
N PHE A 194 27.33 -5.01 21.63
CA PHE A 194 25.96 -5.52 21.64
C PHE A 194 25.92 -6.98 22.07
N ASP A 195 26.81 -7.82 21.52
CA ASP A 195 26.93 -9.23 21.88
C ASP A 195 27.25 -9.40 23.36
N ALA A 196 28.27 -8.69 23.87
CA ALA A 196 28.65 -8.74 25.28
C ALA A 196 27.54 -8.25 26.22
N MET A 197 26.74 -7.26 25.80
CA MET A 197 25.59 -6.79 26.58
C MET A 197 24.41 -7.78 26.53
N CYS A 198 24.20 -8.47 25.40
CA CYS A 198 23.21 -9.53 25.29
C CYS A 198 23.56 -10.70 26.20
N GLU A 199 24.83 -11.14 26.26
CA GLU A 199 25.27 -12.20 27.17
C GLU A 199 24.96 -11.88 28.64
N ARG A 200 25.17 -10.62 29.04
CA ARG A 200 24.85 -10.14 30.40
C ARG A 200 23.34 -10.15 30.67
N LEU A 201 22.54 -9.72 29.70
CA LEU A 201 21.08 -9.76 29.81
C LEU A 201 20.58 -11.21 29.88
N GLU A 202 21.13 -12.12 29.07
CA GLU A 202 20.76 -13.54 29.07
C GLU A 202 21.06 -14.21 30.41
N ALA A 203 22.20 -13.89 31.01
CA ALA A 203 22.56 -14.40 32.33
C ALA A 203 21.57 -13.96 33.43
N ALA A 204 20.95 -12.79 33.27
CA ALA A 204 20.02 -12.23 34.26
C ALA A 204 18.54 -12.58 33.99
N ALA A 205 18.14 -12.71 32.73
CA ALA A 205 16.73 -12.81 32.31
C ALA A 205 16.36 -14.14 31.62
N GLY A 206 17.35 -14.95 31.22
CA GLY A 206 17.17 -16.11 30.35
C GLY A 206 17.36 -15.79 28.87
N PRO A 207 17.15 -16.78 27.97
CA PRO A 207 17.45 -16.65 26.54
C PRO A 207 16.76 -15.46 25.87
N ILE A 208 17.46 -14.75 24.98
CA ILE A 208 16.89 -13.66 24.17
C ILE A 208 16.34 -14.24 22.86
N PRO A 209 15.02 -14.22 22.61
CA PRO A 209 14.47 -14.80 21.38
C PRO A 209 14.81 -14.02 20.10
N LEU A 210 14.88 -12.69 20.17
CA LEU A 210 15.15 -11.82 19.03
C LEU A 210 16.22 -10.80 19.36
N ARG A 211 17.40 -10.89 18.73
CA ARG A 211 18.41 -9.84 18.76
C ARG A 211 18.33 -9.01 17.50
N HIS A 212 18.32 -7.70 17.63
CA HIS A 212 18.26 -6.82 16.47
C HIS A 212 19.04 -5.52 16.65
N LEU A 213 20.03 -5.32 15.78
CA LEU A 213 20.92 -4.17 15.79
C LEU A 213 20.66 -3.21 14.61
N SER A 214 20.39 -3.77 13.44
CA SER A 214 20.44 -3.05 12.17
C SER A 214 19.15 -2.32 11.80
N ALA A 215 19.28 -1.03 11.50
CA ALA A 215 18.33 -0.27 10.69
C ALA A 215 18.66 -0.44 9.20
N SER A 216 18.13 0.42 8.32
CA SER A 216 18.37 0.42 6.87
C SER A 216 19.86 0.25 6.49
N ALA A 217 20.75 1.11 6.98
CA ALA A 217 22.17 1.04 6.61
C ALA A 217 22.82 -0.28 7.08
N GLY A 218 22.64 -0.62 8.36
CA GLY A 218 23.18 -1.86 8.95
C GLY A 218 22.73 -3.13 8.22
N ALA A 219 21.49 -3.16 7.72
CA ALA A 219 20.95 -4.31 7.00
C ALA A 219 21.65 -4.55 5.64
N LEU A 220 22.18 -3.47 5.04
CA LEU A 220 22.80 -3.48 3.71
C LEU A 220 24.32 -3.63 3.77
N VAL A 221 25.00 -3.11 4.79
CA VAL A 221 26.48 -3.07 4.83
C VAL A 221 27.18 -4.38 5.21
N GLY A 222 26.50 -5.31 5.88
CA GLY A 222 27.13 -6.60 6.25
C GLY A 222 26.15 -7.61 6.85
N GLU A 223 26.31 -8.88 6.46
CA GLU A 223 25.44 -9.96 6.92
C GLU A 223 25.59 -10.21 8.42
N GLU A 224 26.80 -9.98 8.97
CA GLU A 224 27.09 -10.16 10.38
C GLU A 224 26.31 -9.20 11.30
N PHE A 225 25.75 -8.12 10.75
CA PHE A 225 25.01 -7.12 11.51
C PHE A 225 23.49 -7.32 11.48
N ARG A 226 22.99 -8.33 10.75
CA ARG A 226 21.54 -8.56 10.55
C ARG A 226 20.85 -9.21 11.75
N TYR A 227 21.58 -10.06 12.49
CA TYR A 227 21.06 -10.83 13.64
C TYR A 227 19.74 -11.54 13.30
N ASP A 228 18.78 -11.57 14.23
CA ASP A 228 17.51 -12.29 14.08
C ASP A 228 16.44 -11.43 13.42
N MET A 229 16.63 -10.10 13.38
CA MET A 229 15.70 -9.15 12.77
C MET A 229 16.37 -7.84 12.33
N VAL A 230 16.01 -7.35 11.14
CA VAL A 230 16.40 -6.03 10.62
C VAL A 230 15.24 -5.04 10.66
N ARG A 231 15.54 -3.75 10.75
CA ARG A 231 14.54 -2.67 10.91
C ARG A 231 14.64 -1.59 9.81
N PRO A 232 14.40 -1.93 8.54
CA PRO A 232 14.41 -0.94 7.48
C PRO A 232 13.36 0.14 7.71
N GLY A 233 13.77 1.40 7.50
CA GLY A 233 12.89 2.56 7.53
C GLY A 233 12.92 3.23 6.16
N ILE A 234 13.89 4.13 5.94
CA ILE A 234 13.99 4.93 4.73
C ILE A 234 14.02 4.10 3.43
N THR A 235 14.61 2.91 3.49
CA THR A 235 14.76 2.01 2.34
C THR A 235 13.41 1.49 1.84
N LEU A 236 12.41 1.36 2.71
CA LEU A 236 11.04 1.01 2.32
C LEU A 236 10.42 2.08 1.39
N TYR A 237 10.89 3.33 1.51
CA TYR A 237 10.34 4.48 0.78
C TYR A 237 11.20 4.89 -0.42
N GLY A 238 12.16 4.04 -0.82
CA GLY A 238 12.89 4.18 -2.08
C GLY A 238 14.24 4.87 -1.99
N TYR A 239 14.78 5.10 -0.79
CA TYR A 239 16.08 5.75 -0.62
C TYR A 239 17.01 4.91 0.25
N SER A 240 18.27 4.83 -0.15
CA SER A 240 19.30 4.11 0.61
C SER A 240 20.20 5.09 1.37
N PRO A 241 20.55 4.81 2.63
CA PRO A 241 21.58 5.57 3.35
C PRO A 241 23.02 5.19 2.95
N VAL A 242 23.18 4.14 2.15
CA VAL A 242 24.48 3.64 1.65
C VAL A 242 24.36 3.26 0.18
N GLU A 243 25.49 3.14 -0.52
CA GLU A 243 25.47 2.56 -1.88
C GLU A 243 24.92 1.13 -1.85
N THR A 244 24.06 0.80 -2.81
CA THR A 244 23.40 -0.50 -2.89
C THR A 244 22.98 -0.84 -4.31
N ASP A 245 22.97 -2.12 -4.65
CA ASP A 245 22.51 -2.64 -5.94
C ASP A 245 21.00 -2.94 -5.95
N LEU A 246 20.28 -2.70 -4.85
CA LEU A 246 18.84 -2.90 -4.79
C LEU A 246 18.11 -1.91 -5.71
N ASP A 247 17.14 -2.41 -6.49
CA ASP A 247 16.26 -1.59 -7.32
C ASP A 247 15.23 -0.86 -6.43
N LEU A 248 15.67 0.20 -5.75
CA LEU A 248 14.80 0.99 -4.86
C LEU A 248 14.04 2.04 -5.66
N ARG A 249 12.73 2.15 -5.39
CA ARG A 249 11.81 3.05 -6.09
C ARG A 249 11.24 4.09 -5.15
N PRO A 250 11.42 5.40 -5.41
CA PRO A 250 10.79 6.46 -4.63
C PRO A 250 9.27 6.27 -4.51
N ALA A 251 8.77 6.22 -3.28
CA ALA A 251 7.35 5.91 -3.05
C ALA A 251 6.44 7.14 -3.08
N MET A 252 6.96 8.35 -2.83
CA MET A 252 6.15 9.57 -2.78
C MET A 252 6.45 10.50 -3.96
N SER A 253 5.39 11.07 -4.54
CA SER A 253 5.46 12.24 -5.43
C SER A 253 4.61 13.37 -4.88
N LEU A 254 5.24 14.51 -4.58
CA LEU A 254 4.55 15.72 -4.12
C LEU A 254 4.13 16.55 -5.33
N THR A 255 2.83 16.70 -5.51
CA THR A 255 2.24 17.37 -6.66
C THR A 255 1.38 18.57 -6.25
N SER A 256 1.23 19.51 -7.17
CA SER A 256 0.35 20.67 -7.09
C SER A 256 -0.18 21.02 -8.50
N ARG A 257 -0.87 22.15 -8.62
CA ARG A 257 -1.34 22.70 -9.91
C ARG A 257 -1.02 24.19 -10.00
N ILE A 258 -0.81 24.68 -11.21
CA ILE A 258 -0.66 26.12 -11.44
C ILE A 258 -1.98 26.82 -11.10
N SER A 259 -1.95 27.83 -10.23
CA SER A 259 -3.13 28.62 -9.85
C SER A 259 -3.29 29.88 -10.71
N LEU A 260 -2.18 30.47 -11.15
CA LEU A 260 -2.18 31.69 -11.95
C LEU A 260 -0.98 31.70 -12.88
N VAL A 261 -1.18 32.15 -14.12
CA VAL A 261 -0.11 32.45 -15.07
C VAL A 261 -0.20 33.93 -15.43
N LYS A 262 0.93 34.64 -15.42
CA LYS A 262 0.99 36.04 -15.84
C LYS A 262 2.28 36.37 -16.58
N ARG A 263 2.16 37.15 -17.66
CA ARG A 263 3.31 37.73 -18.35
C ARG A 263 3.78 38.99 -17.64
N VAL A 264 5.09 39.15 -17.52
CA VAL A 264 5.72 40.30 -16.87
C VAL A 264 6.88 40.80 -17.72
N GLU A 265 7.15 42.10 -17.63
CA GLU A 265 8.31 42.71 -18.29
C GLU A 265 9.61 42.44 -17.52
N ALA A 266 10.74 42.81 -18.10
CA ALA A 266 12.02 42.86 -17.39
C ALA A 266 11.95 43.86 -16.22
N GLY A 267 12.64 43.55 -15.12
CA GLY A 267 12.65 44.38 -13.90
C GLY A 267 11.52 44.07 -12.90
N GLN A 268 10.70 43.04 -13.14
CA GLN A 268 9.67 42.62 -12.20
C GLN A 268 10.30 41.94 -10.98
N VAL A 269 10.06 42.50 -9.79
CA VAL A 269 10.42 41.89 -8.50
C VAL A 269 9.50 40.72 -8.19
N VAL A 270 10.05 39.60 -7.70
CA VAL A 270 9.27 38.40 -7.33
C VAL A 270 9.44 38.05 -5.84
N GLY A 271 8.32 37.98 -5.13
CA GLY A 271 8.25 37.52 -3.74
C GLY A 271 8.88 38.47 -2.72
N TYR A 272 9.00 37.98 -1.48
CA TYR A 272 9.52 38.77 -0.36
C TYR A 272 11.01 39.10 -0.48
N GLY A 273 11.39 40.27 0.03
CA GLY A 273 12.78 40.71 0.17
C GLY A 273 13.48 41.03 -1.15
N ALA A 274 12.75 41.09 -2.26
CA ALA A 274 13.28 41.37 -3.60
C ALA A 274 14.51 40.51 -3.96
N ARG A 275 14.50 39.24 -3.55
CA ARG A 275 15.60 38.29 -3.78
C ARG A 275 15.69 37.79 -5.23
N TYR A 276 14.73 38.16 -6.07
CA TYR A 276 14.72 37.86 -7.49
C TYR A 276 14.05 39.01 -8.25
N VAL A 277 14.65 39.37 -9.38
CA VAL A 277 14.16 40.37 -10.32
C VAL A 277 14.31 39.78 -11.72
N THR A 278 13.25 39.82 -12.53
CA THR A 278 13.29 39.28 -13.89
C THR A 278 14.30 40.06 -14.74
N GLU A 279 15.19 39.36 -15.44
CA GLU A 279 16.18 39.99 -16.32
C GLU A 279 15.64 40.30 -17.72
N ARG A 280 14.53 39.67 -18.08
CA ARG A 280 13.89 39.73 -19.41
C ARG A 280 12.37 39.64 -19.27
N PRO A 281 11.60 40.03 -20.30
CA PRO A 281 10.18 39.70 -20.37
C PRO A 281 10.00 38.19 -20.26
N THR A 282 9.13 37.75 -19.35
CA THR A 282 8.94 36.33 -19.05
C THR A 282 7.52 36.04 -18.57
N THR A 283 7.20 34.77 -18.38
CA THR A 283 5.92 34.30 -17.84
C THR A 283 6.16 33.70 -16.47
N LEU A 284 5.44 34.17 -15.46
CA LEU A 284 5.49 33.64 -14.10
C LEU A 284 4.25 32.80 -13.82
N ALA A 285 4.45 31.64 -13.19
CA ALA A 285 3.37 30.81 -12.65
C ALA A 285 3.36 30.85 -11.12
N LEU A 286 2.17 30.97 -10.55
CA LEU A 286 1.92 30.81 -9.12
C LEU A 286 1.48 29.38 -8.86
N VAL A 287 2.07 28.74 -7.85
CA VAL A 287 1.70 27.38 -7.40
C VAL A 287 1.36 27.47 -5.92
N PRO A 288 0.19 26.96 -5.48
CA PRO A 288 -0.31 27.13 -4.12
C PRO A 288 0.32 26.11 -3.15
N ILE A 289 1.65 25.99 -3.16
CA ILE A 289 2.41 25.17 -2.22
C ILE A 289 3.57 25.97 -1.62
N GLY A 290 3.78 25.87 -0.32
CA GLY A 290 4.82 26.62 0.38
C GLY A 290 5.39 25.89 1.59
N TYR A 291 6.09 26.63 2.45
CA TYR A 291 6.80 26.02 3.58
C TYR A 291 5.88 25.47 4.68
N ALA A 292 4.62 25.90 4.76
CA ALA A 292 3.64 25.30 5.68
C ALA A 292 3.11 23.94 5.19
N ASP A 293 3.30 23.64 3.90
CA ASP A 293 3.01 22.33 3.31
C ASP A 293 4.19 21.34 3.45
N GLY A 294 5.34 21.83 3.93
CA GLY A 294 6.56 21.03 4.13
C GLY A 294 7.71 21.34 3.18
N LEU A 295 7.55 22.32 2.26
CA LEU A 295 8.63 22.70 1.35
C LEU A 295 9.72 23.51 2.09
N ASP A 296 10.97 23.05 2.04
CA ASP A 296 12.06 23.74 2.73
C ASP A 296 12.33 25.13 2.15
N ARG A 297 12.14 26.15 2.99
CA ARG A 297 12.34 27.55 2.61
C ARG A 297 13.78 27.88 2.19
N ARG A 298 14.77 27.08 2.63
CA ARG A 298 16.19 27.18 2.21
C ARG A 298 16.38 26.95 0.71
N LEU A 299 15.42 26.29 0.05
CA LEU A 299 15.42 26.07 -1.40
C LEU A 299 15.00 27.29 -2.23
N THR A 300 14.75 28.44 -1.59
CA THR A 300 14.49 29.73 -2.26
C THR A 300 15.52 30.00 -3.36
N ASN A 301 15.07 30.19 -4.60
CA ASN A 301 15.87 30.39 -5.81
C ASN A 301 16.80 29.20 -6.19
N ARG A 302 16.61 28.03 -5.59
CA ARG A 302 17.46 26.85 -5.77
C ARG A 302 16.68 25.62 -6.23
N LEU A 303 15.38 25.56 -5.93
CA LEU A 303 14.48 24.49 -6.35
C LEU A 303 14.25 24.51 -7.87
N GLN A 304 14.34 23.34 -8.49
CA GLN A 304 13.77 23.07 -9.82
C GLN A 304 12.47 22.27 -9.66
N VAL A 305 11.48 22.58 -10.48
CA VAL A 305 10.14 21.99 -10.40
C VAL A 305 9.72 21.53 -11.79
N LEU A 306 9.16 20.32 -11.88
CA LEU A 306 8.64 19.81 -13.15
C LEU A 306 7.24 20.38 -13.39
N VAL A 307 7.05 21.06 -14.52
CA VAL A 307 5.74 21.52 -15.01
C VAL A 307 5.34 20.66 -16.20
N GLN A 308 4.15 20.07 -16.13
CA GLN A 308 3.56 19.27 -17.21
C GLN A 308 2.39 20.05 -17.82
N THR A 309 2.56 20.43 -19.08
CA THR A 309 1.54 21.08 -19.91
C THR A 309 0.92 20.07 -20.87
N ALA A 310 -0.06 20.50 -21.66
CA ALA A 310 -0.65 19.66 -22.70
C ALA A 310 0.37 19.19 -23.77
N SER A 311 1.47 19.94 -23.98
CA SER A 311 2.43 19.63 -25.05
C SER A 311 3.79 19.14 -24.54
N THR A 312 4.20 19.50 -23.32
CA THR A 312 5.56 19.19 -22.82
C THR A 312 5.61 18.98 -21.31
N SER A 313 6.64 18.27 -20.86
CA SER A 313 7.06 18.25 -19.45
C SER A 313 8.46 18.85 -19.35
N ARG A 314 8.66 19.83 -18.46
CA ARG A 314 9.96 20.51 -18.34
C ARG A 314 10.24 20.96 -16.91
N LEU A 315 11.51 20.90 -16.52
CA LEU A 315 11.97 21.55 -15.29
C LEU A 315 12.03 23.06 -15.48
N VAL A 316 11.51 23.79 -14.51
CA VAL A 316 11.58 25.25 -14.42
C VAL A 316 12.07 25.68 -13.04
N PRO A 317 12.79 26.80 -12.93
CA PRO A 317 13.27 27.27 -11.64
C PRO A 317 12.14 27.88 -10.82
N GLN A 318 12.17 27.60 -9.52
CA GLN A 318 11.48 28.40 -8.53
C GLN A 318 12.22 29.74 -8.38
N VAL A 319 11.48 30.85 -8.47
CA VAL A 319 12.02 32.22 -8.39
C VAL A 319 11.36 33.05 -7.31
N GLY A 320 12.15 33.87 -6.63
CA GLY A 320 11.75 34.64 -5.47
C GLY A 320 11.69 33.80 -4.18
N THR A 321 11.36 34.45 -3.08
CA THR A 321 11.28 33.78 -1.76
C THR A 321 10.12 32.80 -1.68
N ILE A 322 10.40 31.54 -1.28
CA ILE A 322 9.36 30.55 -0.92
C ILE A 322 8.52 31.13 0.23
N SER A 323 7.22 31.26 -0.01
CA SER A 323 6.26 31.80 0.95
C SER A 323 5.57 30.69 1.73
N MET A 324 4.70 31.05 2.70
CA MET A 324 4.05 30.08 3.59
C MET A 324 3.23 29.07 2.81
N ASP A 325 2.45 29.53 1.84
CA ASP A 325 1.44 28.71 1.15
C ASP A 325 1.59 28.73 -0.38
N GLN A 326 2.66 29.34 -0.92
CA GLN A 326 2.85 29.45 -2.36
C GLN A 326 4.31 29.69 -2.79
N ILE A 327 4.61 29.24 -4.01
CA ILE A 327 5.84 29.52 -4.75
C ILE A 327 5.54 30.16 -6.10
N VAL A 328 6.55 30.81 -6.68
CA VAL A 328 6.51 31.34 -8.03
C VAL A 328 7.54 30.62 -8.88
N LEU A 329 7.16 30.21 -10.08
CA LEU A 329 8.02 29.57 -11.08
C LEU A 329 8.25 30.54 -12.24
N ASP A 330 9.46 30.58 -12.80
CA ASP A 330 9.72 31.28 -14.07
C ASP A 330 9.60 30.30 -15.24
N LEU A 331 8.50 30.43 -15.98
CA LEU A 331 8.18 29.60 -17.13
C LEU A 331 8.93 30.07 -18.40
N GLY A 332 9.60 31.22 -18.39
CA GLY A 332 10.21 31.75 -19.60
C GLY A 332 9.22 32.49 -20.52
N PRO A 333 9.72 33.10 -21.61
CA PRO A 333 8.95 33.98 -22.50
C PRO A 333 8.00 33.22 -23.43
N GLU A 334 8.31 31.95 -23.69
CA GLU A 334 7.54 31.05 -24.55
C GLU A 334 7.14 29.86 -23.70
N THR A 335 5.85 29.78 -23.40
CA THR A 335 5.26 28.66 -22.65
C THR A 335 3.80 28.56 -23.05
N ASP A 336 3.30 27.34 -23.11
CA ASP A 336 1.89 27.01 -23.23
C ASP A 336 1.23 26.70 -21.88
N ALA A 337 1.98 26.85 -20.78
CA ALA A 337 1.48 26.50 -19.45
C ALA A 337 0.31 27.40 -19.05
N SER A 338 -0.70 26.78 -18.46
CA SER A 338 -1.98 27.40 -18.10
C SER A 338 -2.36 27.06 -16.65
N PRO A 339 -3.22 27.86 -16.00
CA PRO A 339 -3.81 27.48 -14.72
C PRO A 339 -4.47 26.09 -14.82
N GLY A 340 -4.27 25.25 -13.81
CA GLY A 340 -4.71 23.86 -13.77
C GLY A 340 -3.63 22.84 -14.18
N ASP A 341 -2.59 23.25 -14.93
CA ASP A 341 -1.50 22.36 -15.32
C ASP A 341 -0.78 21.77 -14.10
N ARG A 342 -0.33 20.52 -14.23
CA ARG A 342 0.27 19.76 -13.15
C ARG A 342 1.69 20.24 -12.87
N VAL A 343 2.01 20.30 -11.59
CA VAL A 343 3.33 20.65 -11.07
C VAL A 343 3.79 19.50 -10.18
N VAL A 344 4.99 18.96 -10.42
CA VAL A 344 5.60 17.93 -9.58
C VAL A 344 6.83 18.52 -8.92
N ILE A 345 6.78 18.67 -7.59
CA ILE A 345 7.82 19.31 -6.77
C ILE A 345 9.00 18.36 -6.60
N PHE A 346 8.69 17.11 -6.25
CA PHE A 346 9.61 15.98 -6.30
C PHE A 346 8.83 14.69 -6.51
N GLY A 347 9.47 13.63 -6.99
CA GLY A 347 8.80 12.34 -7.16
C GLY A 347 9.69 11.24 -7.70
N ASP A 348 9.04 10.24 -8.28
CA ASP A 348 9.68 9.10 -8.94
C ASP A 348 10.08 9.47 -10.40
N PRO A 349 11.38 9.41 -10.75
CA PRO A 349 11.85 9.66 -12.11
C PRO A 349 11.33 8.67 -13.16
N GLN A 350 10.92 7.45 -12.77
CA GLN A 350 10.31 6.49 -13.70
C GLN A 350 8.94 7.00 -14.16
N ARG A 351 8.14 7.52 -13.22
CA ARG A 351 6.81 8.09 -13.51
C ARG A 351 6.87 9.50 -14.10
N TYR A 352 7.82 10.32 -13.63
CA TYR A 352 7.98 11.71 -14.03
C TYR A 352 9.43 11.96 -14.50
N PRO A 353 9.76 11.68 -15.78
CA PRO A 353 11.11 11.80 -16.28
C PRO A 353 11.75 13.17 -16.01
N GLY A 354 12.92 13.16 -15.37
CA GLY A 354 13.68 14.35 -15.02
C GLY A 354 13.20 15.11 -13.79
N VAL A 355 12.17 14.63 -13.07
CA VAL A 355 11.79 15.20 -11.77
C VAL A 355 12.92 15.05 -10.77
N TRP A 356 13.04 16.01 -9.85
CA TRP A 356 13.89 15.85 -8.68
C TRP A 356 13.30 14.82 -7.72
N THR A 357 14.17 14.03 -7.09
CA THR A 357 13.81 13.12 -6.00
C THR A 357 13.90 13.84 -4.64
N ALA A 358 13.40 13.24 -3.57
CA ALA A 358 13.62 13.77 -2.22
C ALA A 358 15.13 13.86 -1.86
N GLU A 359 15.98 13.03 -2.45
CA GLU A 359 17.43 13.11 -2.29
C GLU A 359 18.04 14.33 -2.97
N ASP A 360 17.54 14.70 -4.16
CA ASP A 360 17.97 15.92 -4.83
C ASP A 360 17.60 17.17 -4.03
N LEU A 361 16.38 17.21 -3.48
CA LEU A 361 15.95 18.28 -2.58
C LEU A 361 16.80 18.34 -1.32
N ALA A 362 17.07 17.18 -0.71
CA ALA A 362 17.88 17.08 0.50
C ALA A 362 19.31 17.61 0.26
N ARG A 363 19.94 17.21 -0.85
CA ARG A 363 21.26 17.68 -1.27
C ARG A 363 21.29 19.21 -1.43
N GLU A 364 20.28 19.77 -2.11
CA GLU A 364 20.22 21.21 -2.37
C GLU A 364 19.94 22.01 -1.07
N ALA A 365 19.12 21.48 -0.17
CA ALA A 365 18.80 22.08 1.12
C ALA A 365 19.89 21.89 2.19
N GLY A 366 20.86 20.99 1.96
CA GLY A 366 21.89 20.63 2.94
C GLY A 366 21.32 19.80 4.10
N THR A 367 20.49 18.81 3.79
CA THR A 367 19.87 17.87 4.73
C THR A 367 19.83 16.45 4.15
N ILE A 368 18.98 15.58 4.68
CA ILE A 368 18.79 14.18 4.31
C ILE A 368 17.35 13.91 3.82
N PRO A 369 17.12 12.89 2.96
CA PRO A 369 15.79 12.56 2.43
C PRO A 369 14.73 12.33 3.52
N TYR A 370 15.16 11.83 4.68
CA TYR A 370 14.33 11.64 5.86
C TYR A 370 13.61 12.93 6.27
N GLU A 371 14.33 14.05 6.34
CA GLU A 371 13.74 15.35 6.74
C GLU A 371 12.77 15.84 5.66
N ILE A 372 13.12 15.69 4.38
CA ILE A 372 12.25 16.10 3.26
C ILE A 372 10.89 15.37 3.32
N LEU A 373 10.90 14.05 3.42
CA LEU A 373 9.69 13.22 3.39
C LEU A 373 8.82 13.42 4.64
N THR A 374 9.43 13.45 5.82
CA THR A 374 8.72 13.64 7.10
C THR A 374 8.24 15.07 7.32
N SER A 375 8.77 16.06 6.59
CA SER A 375 8.34 17.46 6.70
C SER A 375 7.04 17.76 5.96
N ILE A 376 6.60 16.88 5.06
CA ILE A 376 5.34 17.07 4.32
C ILE A 376 4.20 17.12 5.32
N SER A 377 3.58 18.29 5.45
CA SER A 377 2.65 18.54 6.55
C SER A 377 1.33 17.83 6.32
N SER A 378 0.57 17.64 7.39
CA SER A 378 -0.75 17.00 7.30
C SER A 378 -1.79 17.83 6.55
N ARG A 379 -1.48 19.08 6.16
CA ARG A 379 -2.30 19.89 5.25
C ARG A 379 -2.31 19.33 3.82
N VAL A 380 -1.28 18.57 3.47
CA VAL A 380 -1.17 17.91 2.18
C VAL A 380 -1.80 16.51 2.31
N PRO A 381 -2.97 16.26 1.69
CA PRO A 381 -3.58 14.93 1.71
C PRO A 381 -2.65 13.90 1.06
N ARG A 382 -2.60 12.71 1.67
CA ARG A 382 -1.94 11.54 1.08
C ARG A 382 -2.95 10.84 0.20
N VAL A 383 -2.53 10.50 -1.01
CA VAL A 383 -3.34 9.73 -1.96
C VAL A 383 -2.59 8.44 -2.22
N ALA A 384 -3.08 7.34 -1.64
CA ALA A 384 -2.54 6.03 -1.88
C ALA A 384 -2.81 5.63 -3.33
N LEU A 385 -1.74 5.37 -4.08
CA LEU A 385 -1.82 4.74 -5.39
C LEU A 385 -1.71 3.24 -5.17
N PRO A 386 -2.71 2.46 -5.60
CA PRO A 386 -2.83 1.06 -5.22
C PRO A 386 -1.62 0.23 -5.66
N LEU A 387 -1.47 -0.95 -5.06
CA LEU A 387 -0.40 -1.93 -5.40
C LEU A 387 -0.43 -2.33 -6.89
N VAL A 388 -1.58 -2.14 -7.55
CA VAL A 388 -1.77 -2.38 -8.98
C VAL A 388 -1.98 -1.03 -9.67
N THR A 389 -0.99 -0.61 -10.42
CA THR A 389 -1.11 0.52 -11.35
C THR A 389 -0.52 0.10 -12.69
N ASP A 390 -1.35 0.18 -13.74
CA ASP A 390 -1.07 -0.03 -15.17
C ASP A 390 -1.13 -1.49 -15.71
N PRO A 391 -2.09 -1.80 -16.63
CA PRO A 391 -2.17 -3.06 -17.38
C PRO A 391 -0.98 -3.34 -18.32
N SER A 392 -0.17 -2.34 -18.66
CA SER A 392 0.87 -2.44 -19.70
C SER A 392 2.23 -2.95 -19.23
N GLU A 393 2.50 -3.01 -17.92
CA GLU A 393 3.72 -3.62 -17.36
C GLU A 393 3.59 -5.15 -17.12
N ARG A 394 2.56 -5.79 -17.67
CA ARG A 394 2.29 -7.24 -17.56
C ARG A 394 3.20 -8.10 -18.46
N THR A 395 4.51 -7.85 -18.46
CA THR A 395 5.51 -8.86 -18.85
C THR A 395 6.36 -9.21 -17.65
N TRP A 396 5.80 -10.00 -16.73
CA TRP A 396 6.58 -10.73 -15.76
C TRP A 396 6.84 -12.13 -16.31
N SER A 397 8.12 -12.42 -16.56
CA SER A 397 8.63 -13.79 -16.63
C SER A 397 8.49 -14.41 -15.23
N VAL A 398 7.49 -15.28 -15.04
CA VAL A 398 7.23 -15.94 -13.75
C VAL A 398 7.95 -17.29 -13.73
N GLN A 399 8.93 -17.40 -12.84
CA GLN A 399 9.33 -18.66 -12.24
C GLN A 399 9.33 -18.44 -10.72
N GLY A 400 8.38 -19.05 -10.01
CA GLY A 400 8.40 -19.20 -8.54
C GLY A 400 7.09 -18.85 -7.81
N ASP A 401 6.28 -19.88 -7.52
CA ASP A 401 5.38 -20.05 -6.36
C ASP A 401 4.26 -19.04 -6.04
N ARG A 402 3.35 -18.80 -6.99
CA ARG A 402 1.91 -18.64 -6.66
C ARG A 402 1.17 -19.91 -7.11
N PRO A 403 0.12 -20.39 -6.40
CA PRO A 403 -0.74 -21.42 -6.96
C PRO A 403 -1.31 -20.89 -8.27
N ALA A 404 -0.99 -21.56 -9.38
CA ALA A 404 -1.41 -21.14 -10.71
C ALA A 404 -2.94 -20.93 -10.74
N PRO A 405 -3.45 -19.86 -11.40
CA PRO A 405 -4.89 -19.72 -11.63
C PRO A 405 -5.41 -21.01 -12.28
N ARG A 406 -6.50 -21.54 -11.74
CA ARG A 406 -7.08 -22.79 -12.25
C ARG A 406 -8.28 -22.43 -13.09
N SER A 407 -8.17 -22.68 -14.38
CA SER A 407 -9.23 -22.42 -15.33
C SER A 407 -9.74 -23.70 -15.98
N PHE A 408 -10.98 -23.67 -16.40
CA PHE A 408 -11.52 -24.63 -17.34
C PHE A 408 -12.34 -23.91 -18.40
N THR A 409 -12.38 -24.49 -19.60
CA THR A 409 -13.24 -24.02 -20.69
C THR A 409 -14.32 -25.06 -20.97
N VAL A 410 -15.55 -24.61 -21.18
CA VAL A 410 -16.66 -25.43 -21.66
C VAL A 410 -17.26 -24.78 -22.91
N HIS A 411 -17.56 -25.60 -23.91
CA HIS A 411 -18.25 -25.17 -25.13
C HIS A 411 -19.76 -25.28 -24.92
N THR A 412 -20.50 -24.25 -25.32
CA THR A 412 -21.96 -24.14 -25.19
C THR A 412 -22.57 -23.92 -26.57
N SER A 413 -23.55 -24.73 -26.96
CA SER A 413 -24.12 -24.70 -28.31
C SER A 413 -25.29 -23.70 -28.50
N GLY A 414 -25.51 -22.80 -27.51
CA GLY A 414 -26.57 -21.80 -27.54
C GLY A 414 -26.98 -21.29 -26.16
N ALA A 415 -27.99 -20.43 -26.10
CA ALA A 415 -28.40 -19.73 -24.88
C ALA A 415 -28.83 -20.67 -23.72
N GLU A 416 -29.53 -21.77 -24.01
CA GLU A 416 -29.94 -22.72 -22.97
C GLU A 416 -28.75 -23.54 -22.43
N ASP A 417 -27.74 -23.81 -23.27
CA ASP A 417 -26.49 -24.43 -22.83
C ASP A 417 -25.71 -23.49 -21.92
N THR A 418 -25.61 -22.20 -22.26
CA THR A 418 -25.01 -21.18 -21.38
C THR A 418 -25.72 -21.12 -20.03
N ARG A 419 -27.07 -21.13 -20.01
CA ARG A 419 -27.83 -21.17 -18.76
C ARG A 419 -27.59 -22.46 -17.98
N ARG A 420 -27.44 -23.61 -18.65
CA ARG A 420 -27.20 -24.90 -18.02
C ARG A 420 -25.80 -24.98 -17.39
N ALA A 421 -24.79 -24.45 -18.06
CA ALA A 421 -23.44 -24.30 -17.51
C ALA A 421 -23.44 -23.36 -16.29
N ALA A 422 -24.13 -22.22 -16.38
CA ALA A 422 -24.27 -21.28 -15.27
C ALA A 422 -24.93 -21.91 -14.04
N ARG A 423 -25.98 -22.74 -14.23
CA ARG A 423 -26.64 -23.48 -13.13
C ARG A 423 -25.68 -24.43 -12.42
N ALA A 424 -24.89 -25.19 -13.17
CA ALA A 424 -23.91 -26.11 -12.61
C ALA A 424 -22.84 -25.38 -11.78
N ILE A 425 -22.39 -24.20 -12.23
CA ILE A 425 -21.43 -23.38 -11.48
C ILE A 425 -22.09 -22.79 -10.21
N ALA A 426 -23.33 -22.30 -10.32
CA ALA A 426 -24.05 -21.65 -9.24
C ALA A 426 -24.30 -22.56 -8.01
N HIS A 427 -24.40 -23.87 -8.19
CA HIS A 427 -24.54 -24.83 -7.07
C HIS A 427 -23.38 -24.78 -6.06
N HIS A 428 -22.23 -24.24 -6.47
CA HIS A 428 -21.03 -24.15 -5.65
C HIS A 428 -20.75 -22.74 -5.12
N ALA A 429 -21.60 -21.77 -5.50
CA ALA A 429 -21.51 -20.39 -5.05
C ALA A 429 -22.04 -20.24 -3.61
N LYS A 430 -21.43 -19.33 -2.86
CA LYS A 430 -21.75 -19.00 -1.47
C LYS A 430 -21.73 -17.48 -1.30
N ALA A 431 -22.36 -16.98 -0.22
CA ALA A 431 -22.23 -15.58 0.16
C ALA A 431 -20.74 -15.18 0.23
N GLY A 432 -20.40 -14.00 -0.26
CA GLY A 432 -19.01 -13.53 -0.43
C GLY A 432 -18.38 -13.87 -1.78
N ASP A 433 -18.99 -14.74 -2.59
CA ASP A 433 -18.43 -15.08 -3.91
C ASP A 433 -18.73 -13.97 -4.94
N LEU A 434 -17.66 -13.50 -5.59
CA LEU A 434 -17.72 -12.55 -6.70
C LEU A 434 -17.52 -13.27 -8.05
N PHE A 435 -18.44 -13.04 -8.98
CA PHE A 435 -18.39 -13.52 -10.35
C PHE A 435 -18.33 -12.34 -11.32
N VAL A 436 -17.24 -12.27 -12.08
CA VAL A 436 -16.95 -11.19 -13.02
C VAL A 436 -17.21 -11.69 -14.44
N LEU A 437 -18.25 -11.17 -15.09
CA LEU A 437 -18.65 -11.60 -16.44
C LEU A 437 -18.06 -10.67 -17.50
N ASP A 438 -17.30 -11.24 -18.44
CA ASP A 438 -16.66 -10.54 -19.54
C ASP A 438 -17.03 -11.11 -20.91
N GLY A 439 -16.92 -10.29 -21.95
CA GLY A 439 -17.17 -10.67 -23.34
C GLY A 439 -17.86 -9.56 -24.13
N PRO A 440 -17.87 -9.64 -25.48
CA PRO A 440 -18.48 -8.60 -26.33
C PRO A 440 -19.99 -8.45 -26.11
N LEU A 441 -20.58 -7.40 -26.69
CA LEU A 441 -22.02 -7.20 -26.68
C LEU A 441 -22.71 -8.40 -27.36
N GLY A 442 -23.75 -8.94 -26.73
CA GLY A 442 -24.43 -10.14 -27.24
C GLY A 442 -23.74 -11.48 -26.92
N ALA A 443 -22.59 -11.50 -26.24
CA ALA A 443 -21.88 -12.75 -25.89
C ALA A 443 -22.66 -13.67 -24.91
N GLY A 444 -23.73 -13.17 -24.28
CA GLY A 444 -24.57 -13.96 -23.39
C GLY A 444 -24.30 -13.78 -21.89
N LYS A 445 -23.67 -12.66 -21.47
CA LYS A 445 -23.47 -12.33 -20.04
C LYS A 445 -24.77 -12.36 -19.23
N THR A 446 -25.80 -11.63 -19.65
CA THR A 446 -27.12 -11.69 -19.02
C THR A 446 -27.75 -13.08 -19.09
N THR A 447 -27.52 -13.83 -20.18
CA THR A 447 -27.99 -15.22 -20.32
C THR A 447 -27.34 -16.14 -19.28
N PHE A 448 -26.05 -15.95 -19.01
CA PHE A 448 -25.34 -16.63 -17.93
C PHE A 448 -25.95 -16.27 -16.57
N THR A 449 -26.13 -14.97 -16.29
CA THR A 449 -26.75 -14.49 -15.05
C THR A 449 -28.14 -15.08 -14.81
N GLN A 450 -28.97 -15.17 -15.87
CA GLN A 450 -30.30 -15.81 -15.78
C GLN A 450 -30.23 -17.28 -15.37
N GLY A 451 -29.28 -18.04 -15.94
CA GLY A 451 -29.05 -19.43 -15.56
C GLY A 451 -28.61 -19.54 -14.10
N PHE A 452 -27.66 -18.70 -13.70
CA PHE A 452 -27.12 -18.65 -12.35
C PHE A 452 -28.20 -18.32 -11.31
N ALA A 453 -28.96 -17.25 -11.55
CA ALA A 453 -30.07 -16.82 -10.69
C ALA A 453 -31.17 -17.88 -10.54
N ARG A 454 -31.43 -18.65 -11.60
CA ARG A 454 -32.42 -19.74 -11.55
C ARG A 454 -31.95 -20.90 -10.67
N ALA A 455 -30.66 -21.19 -10.60
CA ALA A 455 -30.12 -22.19 -9.68
C ALA A 455 -30.19 -21.73 -8.21
N LEU A 456 -30.03 -20.43 -7.96
CA LEU A 456 -30.18 -19.84 -6.63
C LEU A 456 -31.64 -19.66 -6.17
N ASP A 457 -32.62 -19.90 -7.05
CA ASP A 457 -34.06 -19.69 -6.79
C ASP A 457 -34.36 -18.27 -6.25
N VAL A 458 -33.87 -17.23 -6.93
CA VAL A 458 -34.12 -15.83 -6.54
C VAL A 458 -35.46 -15.29 -7.06
N ARG A 459 -35.97 -14.24 -6.43
CA ARG A 459 -37.23 -13.56 -6.76
C ARG A 459 -37.11 -12.70 -8.02
N GLY A 460 -38.17 -12.76 -8.82
CA GLY A 460 -38.35 -11.89 -9.98
C GLY A 460 -37.62 -12.40 -11.22
N ASN A 461 -37.84 -11.71 -12.34
CA ASN A 461 -37.16 -12.03 -13.59
C ASN A 461 -35.80 -11.32 -13.64
N VAL A 462 -34.75 -12.05 -14.01
CA VAL A 462 -33.42 -11.47 -14.23
C VAL A 462 -33.31 -11.01 -15.68
N ALA A 463 -33.20 -9.71 -15.85
CA ALA A 463 -32.94 -9.05 -17.11
C ALA A 463 -31.74 -8.13 -16.92
N SER A 464 -30.99 -7.85 -18.01
CA SER A 464 -29.91 -6.86 -17.97
C SER A 464 -30.46 -5.59 -17.31
N PRO A 465 -29.80 -5.09 -16.25
CA PRO A 465 -30.30 -3.94 -15.53
C PRO A 465 -29.90 -2.67 -16.30
N THR A 466 -30.35 -2.58 -17.56
CA THR A 466 -29.96 -1.57 -18.56
C THR A 466 -30.26 -0.11 -18.15
N PHE A 467 -31.05 0.10 -17.10
CA PHE A 467 -31.41 1.43 -16.56
C PHE A 467 -31.10 1.61 -15.07
N VAL A 468 -30.57 0.57 -14.39
CA VAL A 468 -30.29 0.57 -12.95
C VAL A 468 -28.94 -0.10 -12.76
N ILE A 469 -27.94 0.58 -12.20
CA ILE A 469 -26.55 0.06 -12.20
C ILE A 469 -26.42 -1.27 -11.43
N ALA A 470 -27.11 -1.42 -10.30
CA ALA A 470 -27.13 -2.63 -9.49
C ALA A 470 -28.57 -3.02 -9.09
N ARG A 471 -28.88 -4.31 -9.11
CA ARG A 471 -30.16 -4.86 -8.63
C ARG A 471 -29.92 -6.02 -7.67
N VAL A 472 -30.59 -5.95 -6.52
CA VAL A 472 -30.65 -7.06 -5.57
C VAL A 472 -31.85 -7.94 -5.89
N HIS A 473 -31.61 -9.23 -6.05
CA HIS A 473 -32.60 -10.28 -6.28
C HIS A 473 -32.68 -11.18 -5.04
N PRO A 474 -33.71 -10.99 -4.18
CA PRO A 474 -33.80 -11.74 -2.93
C PRO A 474 -34.06 -13.23 -3.14
N ALA A 475 -33.49 -14.11 -2.30
CA ALA A 475 -33.77 -15.55 -2.39
C ALA A 475 -35.26 -15.91 -2.08
N ASN A 476 -35.81 -16.92 -2.76
CA ASN A 476 -37.14 -17.49 -2.43
C ASN A 476 -37.08 -18.47 -1.25
N ALA A 477 -35.95 -19.14 -1.06
CA ALA A 477 -35.68 -20.13 -0.02
C ALA A 477 -34.55 -19.68 0.93
N GLU A 478 -34.14 -20.51 1.89
CA GLU A 478 -32.94 -20.25 2.69
C GLU A 478 -31.70 -20.26 1.78
N GLY A 479 -31.10 -19.09 1.54
CA GLY A 479 -29.94 -18.89 0.68
C GLY A 479 -29.54 -17.42 0.56
N PRO A 480 -28.35 -17.11 0.01
CA PRO A 480 -27.89 -15.73 -0.17
C PRO A 480 -28.68 -15.01 -1.28
N ASP A 481 -28.85 -13.70 -1.11
CA ASP A 481 -29.39 -12.85 -2.17
C ASP A 481 -28.39 -12.75 -3.34
N LEU A 482 -28.90 -12.44 -4.54
CA LEU A 482 -28.05 -12.20 -5.71
C LEU A 482 -28.00 -10.70 -6.03
N VAL A 483 -26.81 -10.12 -5.99
CA VAL A 483 -26.55 -8.76 -6.47
C VAL A 483 -26.08 -8.83 -7.92
N HIS A 484 -26.86 -8.26 -8.83
CA HIS A 484 -26.57 -8.22 -10.27
C HIS A 484 -26.26 -6.79 -10.70
N VAL A 485 -25.03 -6.58 -11.18
CA VAL A 485 -24.48 -5.27 -11.56
C VAL A 485 -24.19 -5.25 -13.05
N ASP A 486 -24.46 -4.12 -13.71
CA ASP A 486 -24.05 -3.84 -15.09
C ASP A 486 -23.06 -2.67 -15.11
N ALA A 487 -21.78 -3.00 -15.22
CA ALA A 487 -20.69 -2.03 -15.21
C ALA A 487 -20.43 -1.39 -16.59
N TYR A 488 -21.21 -1.69 -17.63
CA TYR A 488 -20.98 -1.13 -18.98
C TYR A 488 -21.10 0.41 -19.01
N ARG A 489 -21.95 0.97 -18.14
CA ARG A 489 -22.28 2.41 -18.11
C ARG A 489 -21.66 3.17 -16.95
N LEU A 490 -20.81 2.53 -16.17
CA LEU A 490 -19.97 3.24 -15.21
C LEU A 490 -18.92 4.02 -16.02
N ASP A 491 -19.08 5.34 -16.12
CA ASP A 491 -18.07 6.26 -16.67
C ASP A 491 -16.74 6.09 -15.91
N GLU A 492 -15.61 6.53 -16.46
CA GLU A 492 -14.30 6.51 -15.77
C GLU A 492 -14.31 7.31 -14.44
N ASP A 493 -15.32 8.17 -14.25
CA ASP A 493 -15.50 9.04 -13.08
C ASP A 493 -16.39 8.46 -11.96
N TRP A 494 -17.01 7.28 -12.15
CA TRP A 494 -17.78 6.61 -11.09
C TRP A 494 -16.96 5.49 -10.48
N ASP A 495 -16.71 5.59 -9.17
CA ASP A 495 -16.08 4.50 -8.44
C ASP A 495 -17.12 3.41 -8.14
N ILE A 496 -16.71 2.16 -8.24
CA ILE A 496 -17.54 1.02 -7.84
C ILE A 496 -17.80 1.07 -6.32
N GLU A 497 -16.92 1.75 -5.58
CA GLU A 497 -17.09 2.11 -4.17
C GLU A 497 -18.34 2.99 -3.93
N ASP A 498 -18.81 3.77 -4.92
CA ASP A 498 -20.05 4.57 -4.80
C ASP A 498 -21.33 3.71 -4.87
N LEU A 499 -21.22 2.45 -5.29
CA LEU A 499 -22.35 1.52 -5.39
C LEU A 499 -22.61 0.74 -4.09
N ASP A 500 -21.80 0.95 -3.06
CA ASP A 500 -21.88 0.27 -1.75
C ASP A 500 -21.87 -1.26 -1.88
N LEU A 501 -21.24 -1.79 -2.94
CA LEU A 501 -21.21 -3.24 -3.22
C LEU A 501 -20.42 -4.01 -2.15
N ASP A 502 -19.46 -3.35 -1.49
CA ASP A 502 -18.63 -3.93 -0.45
C ASP A 502 -19.40 -4.26 0.83
N SER A 503 -20.44 -3.50 1.17
CA SER A 503 -21.23 -3.77 2.38
C SER A 503 -22.19 -4.96 2.24
N ASP A 504 -22.58 -5.29 1.00
CA ASP A 504 -23.49 -6.40 0.69
C ASP A 504 -22.75 -7.70 0.32
N LEU A 505 -21.47 -7.64 -0.06
CA LEU A 505 -20.68 -8.80 -0.52
C LEU A 505 -20.63 -9.93 0.51
N ASP A 506 -20.46 -9.62 1.79
CA ASP A 506 -20.35 -10.64 2.85
C ASP A 506 -21.62 -11.49 3.05
N THR A 507 -22.77 -11.02 2.56
CA THR A 507 -24.08 -11.67 2.77
C THR A 507 -24.78 -12.13 1.49
N SER A 508 -24.23 -11.77 0.33
CA SER A 508 -24.82 -12.02 -0.98
C SER A 508 -23.82 -12.66 -1.96
N ILE A 509 -24.31 -13.12 -3.11
CA ILE A 509 -23.47 -13.48 -4.26
C ILE A 509 -23.53 -12.33 -5.25
N THR A 510 -22.38 -11.87 -5.74
CA THR A 510 -22.31 -10.71 -6.64
C THR A 510 -21.90 -11.13 -8.04
N LEU A 511 -22.73 -10.79 -9.03
CA LEU A 511 -22.47 -10.98 -10.47
C LEU A 511 -22.34 -9.62 -11.14
N VAL A 512 -21.19 -9.36 -11.73
CA VAL A 512 -20.91 -8.08 -12.39
C VAL A 512 -20.69 -8.29 -13.89
N GLU A 513 -21.63 -7.84 -14.70
CA GLU A 513 -21.47 -7.75 -16.14
C GLU A 513 -20.51 -6.61 -16.51
N TRP A 514 -19.59 -6.86 -17.43
CA TRP A 514 -18.56 -5.90 -17.84
C TRP A 514 -17.64 -5.49 -16.68
N GLY A 515 -17.53 -6.36 -15.69
CA GLY A 515 -16.79 -6.09 -14.46
C GLY A 515 -15.28 -6.33 -14.58
N ARG A 516 -14.79 -6.85 -15.71
CA ARG A 516 -13.39 -7.22 -15.84
C ARG A 516 -12.48 -6.01 -15.73
N ASP A 517 -11.42 -6.17 -14.95
CA ASP A 517 -10.48 -5.13 -14.55
C ASP A 517 -11.13 -3.98 -13.76
N ARG A 518 -12.39 -4.16 -13.29
CA ARG A 518 -13.15 -3.15 -12.55
C ARG A 518 -13.50 -3.57 -11.15
N VAL A 519 -13.97 -4.80 -10.91
CA VAL A 519 -14.54 -5.23 -9.61
C VAL A 519 -13.74 -6.32 -8.89
N GLU A 520 -12.68 -6.85 -9.49
CA GLU A 520 -11.89 -7.94 -8.92
C GLU A 520 -11.21 -7.58 -7.58
N HIS A 521 -11.07 -6.28 -7.30
CA HIS A 521 -10.51 -5.78 -6.06
C HIS A 521 -11.48 -5.89 -4.87
N LEU A 522 -12.80 -6.05 -5.13
CA LEU A 522 -13.82 -6.14 -4.09
C LEU A 522 -13.76 -7.47 -3.31
N ALA A 523 -13.10 -8.51 -3.84
CA ALA A 523 -13.00 -9.82 -3.19
C ALA A 523 -11.59 -10.43 -3.32
N SER A 524 -11.09 -11.02 -2.22
CA SER A 524 -9.79 -11.73 -2.20
C SER A 524 -9.79 -13.01 -3.02
N SER A 525 -10.98 -13.52 -3.37
CA SER A 525 -11.17 -14.63 -4.31
C SER A 525 -12.39 -14.35 -5.19
N TYR A 526 -12.26 -14.59 -6.50
CA TYR A 526 -13.32 -14.33 -7.48
C TYR A 526 -13.22 -15.31 -8.66
N ALA A 527 -14.30 -15.41 -9.44
CA ALA A 527 -14.34 -16.17 -10.67
C ALA A 527 -14.55 -15.23 -11.86
N ILE A 528 -13.62 -15.24 -12.82
CA ILE A 528 -13.79 -14.56 -14.11
C ILE A 528 -14.47 -15.53 -15.05
N VAL A 529 -15.58 -15.09 -15.65
CA VAL A 529 -16.37 -15.84 -16.62
C VAL A 529 -16.29 -15.10 -17.95
N GLU A 530 -15.47 -15.59 -18.86
CA GLU A 530 -15.32 -15.04 -20.20
C GLU A 530 -16.26 -15.75 -21.17
N LEU A 531 -17.13 -14.99 -21.83
CA LEU A 531 -18.05 -15.49 -22.84
C LEU A 531 -17.56 -15.06 -24.23
N HIS A 532 -17.30 -16.03 -25.09
CA HIS A 532 -16.91 -15.80 -26.47
C HIS A 532 -17.99 -16.27 -27.43
N ARG A 533 -18.19 -15.49 -28.49
CA ARG A 533 -18.98 -15.86 -29.68
C ARG A 533 -17.97 -16.21 -30.76
N GLU A 534 -18.01 -17.41 -31.31
CA GLU A 534 -17.18 -17.70 -32.48
C GLU A 534 -17.75 -16.94 -33.68
N GLU A 535 -16.94 -16.14 -34.35
CA GLU A 535 -17.35 -15.48 -35.60
C GLU A 535 -17.66 -16.57 -36.63
N SER A 536 -18.92 -16.66 -37.06
CA SER A 536 -19.28 -17.50 -38.20
C SER A 536 -18.43 -17.09 -39.41
N LEU A 537 -17.60 -17.99 -39.92
CA LEU A 537 -16.70 -17.79 -41.07
C LEU A 537 -17.43 -17.56 -42.42
N GLN A 538 -18.65 -17.06 -42.43
CA GLN A 538 -19.41 -16.74 -43.63
C GLN A 538 -19.96 -15.32 -43.53
N GLY A 539 -19.26 -14.37 -44.15
CA GLY A 539 -19.61 -12.95 -44.19
C GLY A 539 -20.92 -12.65 -44.93
N GLY A 540 -22.04 -12.86 -44.25
CA GLY A 540 -23.35 -12.28 -44.55
C GLY A 540 -23.68 -11.13 -43.60
N PRO A 541 -24.67 -10.27 -43.90
CA PRO A 541 -25.05 -9.18 -43.01
C PRO A 541 -25.55 -9.77 -41.68
N LEU A 542 -25.09 -9.17 -40.57
CA LEU A 542 -25.55 -9.46 -39.22
C LEU A 542 -27.07 -9.24 -39.15
N ASP A 543 -27.85 -10.31 -39.09
CA ASP A 543 -29.24 -10.21 -38.64
C ASP A 543 -29.20 -9.98 -37.12
N ASP A 544 -29.62 -8.79 -36.69
CA ASP A 544 -29.75 -8.37 -35.29
C ASP A 544 -30.97 -9.05 -34.62
N ASP A 545 -31.03 -10.39 -34.62
CA ASP A 545 -31.97 -11.13 -33.77
C ASP A 545 -31.26 -11.64 -32.50
N PRO A 546 -31.44 -11.01 -31.33
CA PRO A 546 -30.79 -11.42 -30.08
C PRO A 546 -31.28 -12.77 -29.55
N ASP A 547 -32.31 -13.38 -30.17
CA ASP A 547 -32.81 -14.72 -29.86
C ASP A 547 -32.32 -15.82 -30.84
N ASP A 548 -31.38 -15.54 -31.76
CA ASP A 548 -30.80 -16.57 -32.63
C ASP A 548 -30.11 -17.68 -31.79
N THR A 549 -30.64 -18.90 -31.87
CA THR A 549 -30.38 -19.98 -30.92
C THR A 549 -29.22 -20.89 -31.28
N ASP A 550 -28.66 -20.77 -32.48
CA ASP A 550 -27.81 -21.81 -33.10
C ASP A 550 -26.38 -21.36 -33.38
N GLU A 551 -25.84 -20.43 -32.59
CA GLU A 551 -24.44 -20.02 -32.69
C GLU A 551 -23.60 -20.57 -31.54
N GLU A 552 -22.47 -21.18 -31.90
CA GLU A 552 -21.53 -21.80 -30.97
C GLU A 552 -20.83 -20.72 -30.13
N ARG A 553 -20.90 -20.89 -28.81
CA ARG A 553 -20.32 -19.98 -27.81
C ARG A 553 -19.41 -20.76 -26.88
N SER A 554 -18.29 -20.20 -26.47
CA SER A 554 -17.47 -20.80 -25.42
C SER A 554 -17.54 -19.98 -24.14
N LEU A 555 -17.49 -20.68 -23.02
CA LEU A 555 -17.46 -20.14 -21.68
C LEU A 555 -16.15 -20.60 -21.03
N SER A 556 -15.23 -19.68 -20.81
CA SER A 556 -14.03 -19.91 -20.01
C SER A 556 -14.27 -19.39 -18.60
N VAL A 557 -13.97 -20.21 -17.60
CA VAL A 557 -14.06 -19.80 -16.19
C VAL A 557 -12.69 -19.93 -15.54
N THR A 558 -12.19 -18.82 -15.04
CA THR A 558 -10.92 -18.73 -14.31
C THR A 558 -11.19 -18.41 -12.86
N PHE A 559 -10.78 -19.30 -11.97
CA PHE A 559 -10.93 -19.12 -10.53
C PHE A 559 -9.63 -18.59 -9.93
N VAL A 560 -9.76 -17.51 -9.16
CA VAL A 560 -8.64 -16.79 -8.55
C VAL A 560 -8.86 -16.74 -7.04
N GLY A 561 -7.79 -16.99 -6.27
CA GLY A 561 -7.79 -16.90 -4.81
C GLY A 561 -8.02 -18.24 -4.08
N GLU A 562 -7.83 -18.22 -2.76
CA GLU A 562 -7.79 -19.43 -1.92
C GLU A 562 -9.17 -20.06 -1.68
N ARG A 563 -10.25 -19.30 -1.89
CA ARG A 563 -11.64 -19.78 -1.81
C ARG A 563 -11.94 -20.96 -2.73
N TYR A 564 -11.22 -21.09 -3.85
CA TYR A 564 -11.48 -22.11 -4.87
C TYR A 564 -10.47 -23.26 -4.75
N THR A 565 -10.71 -24.11 -3.76
CA THR A 565 -9.85 -25.27 -3.49
C THR A 565 -9.88 -26.29 -4.64
N ARG A 566 -8.89 -27.19 -4.67
CA ARG A 566 -8.87 -28.27 -5.68
C ARG A 566 -10.13 -29.14 -5.62
N GLU A 567 -10.62 -29.39 -4.42
CA GLU A 567 -11.81 -30.22 -4.21
C GLU A 567 -13.07 -29.54 -4.73
N GLU A 568 -13.21 -28.23 -4.54
CA GLU A 568 -14.35 -27.46 -5.06
C GLU A 568 -14.35 -27.40 -6.58
N LEU A 569 -13.18 -27.18 -7.20
CA LEU A 569 -13.06 -27.21 -8.66
C LEU A 569 -13.36 -28.59 -9.25
N VAL A 570 -12.99 -29.67 -8.56
CA VAL A 570 -13.37 -31.04 -8.96
C VAL A 570 -14.88 -31.23 -8.89
N ARG A 571 -15.56 -30.71 -7.85
CA ARG A 571 -17.03 -30.79 -7.74
C ARG A 571 -17.72 -29.99 -8.84
N ILE A 572 -17.27 -28.75 -9.09
CA ILE A 572 -17.76 -27.93 -10.21
C ILE A 572 -17.59 -28.68 -11.54
N GLY A 573 -16.43 -29.31 -11.75
CA GLY A 573 -16.17 -30.11 -12.94
C GLY A 573 -17.05 -31.37 -13.07
N ILE A 574 -17.47 -31.98 -11.96
CA ILE A 574 -18.42 -33.09 -11.94
C ILE A 574 -19.81 -32.60 -12.33
N ASP A 575 -20.31 -31.53 -11.70
CA ASP A 575 -21.63 -30.95 -11.98
C ASP A 575 -21.72 -30.47 -13.44
N LEU A 576 -20.65 -29.91 -14.00
CA LEU A 576 -20.58 -29.54 -15.42
C LEU A 576 -20.65 -30.76 -16.35
N ARG A 577 -20.02 -31.88 -15.98
CA ARG A 577 -20.11 -33.14 -16.75
C ARG A 577 -21.50 -33.76 -16.67
N GLU A 578 -22.13 -33.74 -15.50
CA GLU A 578 -23.51 -34.18 -15.33
C GLU A 578 -24.49 -33.29 -16.11
N ALA A 579 -24.17 -32.00 -16.24
CA ALA A 579 -24.87 -31.05 -17.10
C ALA A 579 -24.56 -31.22 -18.61
N GLY A 580 -23.76 -32.21 -19.00
CA GLY A 580 -23.48 -32.55 -20.40
C GLY A 580 -22.33 -31.79 -21.05
N PHE A 581 -21.45 -31.15 -20.27
CA PHE A 581 -20.27 -30.44 -20.76
C PHE A 581 -18.98 -31.25 -20.54
N SER A 582 -17.98 -31.04 -21.39
CA SER A 582 -16.64 -31.61 -21.22
C SER A 582 -15.68 -30.48 -20.84
N PRO A 583 -15.47 -30.18 -19.54
CA PRO A 583 -14.56 -29.12 -19.13
C PRO A 583 -13.12 -29.51 -19.47
N GLU A 584 -12.50 -28.69 -20.33
CA GLU A 584 -11.09 -28.80 -20.70
C GLU A 584 -10.27 -27.91 -19.78
N GLN A 585 -9.12 -28.39 -19.28
CA GLN A 585 -8.22 -27.56 -18.48
C GLN A 585 -7.62 -26.47 -19.38
N GLY A 586 -7.70 -25.20 -18.95
CA GLY A 586 -7.00 -24.12 -19.63
C GLY A 586 -5.49 -24.29 -19.46
N GLY A 587 -4.73 -24.06 -20.54
CA GLY A 587 -3.27 -24.22 -20.55
C GLY A 587 -2.53 -23.25 -19.63
N GLU A 588 -1.39 -23.72 -19.11
CA GLU A 588 -0.47 -22.99 -18.21
C GLU A 588 0.07 -21.68 -18.78
#